data_AF-A0A963LN14-F1
#
_entry.id   AF-A0A963LN14-F1
#
_cell.length_a   1.000
_cell.length_b   1.000
_cell.length_c   1.000
_cell.angle_alpha   90.00
_cell.angle_beta   90.00
_cell.angle_gamma   90.00
#
_symmetry.space_group_name_H-M   'P 1'
#
loop_
_entity.id
_entity.type
_entity.pdbx_description
1 polymer ?
#
loop_
_entity_poly.entity_id
_entity_poly.type
_entity_poly.pdbx_seq_one_letter_code
_entity_poly.pdbx_strand_id
1 'polypeptide(L)'
;LEALAVIAAVALLVTAVFTGVVRAVEAAATAGCLAVAWALVSRELKGHDWRELLSDSLSLSGALFALLVGATTFSLVFRAWGTDQWLGQLAADSPLGHHATAALLLGFVGLCAPVLDAFEMIFVVVPILAPPLIAHLGDARQAAVLLLLVLQLGFLLPPLGYAVLMTRALSGLAPMSLGSLVRGLAPYLAVPLLVLVAAFGWPALVHLLDGPGANAAAAAPALPEDEVERLMREMAPAPDPVAPQQPQ
;
A
#
# COMPACT_ATOMS: atom_id res chain seq x y z
N LEU A 1 7.07 -14.10 32.62
CA LEU A 1 7.01 -12.62 32.73
C LEU A 1 7.25 -11.96 31.39
N GLU A 2 8.31 -12.33 30.66
CA GLU A 2 8.60 -11.77 29.33
C GLU A 2 7.48 -12.00 28.29
N ALA A 3 6.92 -13.21 28.20
CA ALA A 3 5.79 -13.48 27.31
C ALA A 3 4.55 -12.63 27.63
N LEU A 4 4.29 -12.35 28.91
CA LEU A 4 3.17 -11.49 29.33
C LEU A 4 3.43 -10.04 28.91
N ALA A 5 4.67 -9.56 29.05
CA ALA A 5 5.07 -8.23 28.61
C ALA A 5 4.93 -8.07 27.08
N VAL A 6 5.30 -9.07 26.30
CA VAL A 6 5.12 -9.08 24.83
C VAL A 6 3.64 -9.04 24.47
N ILE A 7 2.81 -9.89 25.08
CA ILE A 7 1.36 -9.91 24.82
C ILE A 7 0.72 -8.58 25.21
N ALA A 8 1.09 -8.00 26.35
CA ALA A 8 0.60 -6.71 26.80
C ALA A 8 1.01 -5.57 25.85
N ALA A 9 2.25 -5.58 25.34
CA ALA A 9 2.73 -4.61 24.36
C ALA A 9 1.96 -4.72 23.03
N VAL A 10 1.73 -5.94 22.54
CA VAL A 10 0.93 -6.18 21.33
C VAL A 10 -0.51 -5.71 21.53
N ALA A 11 -1.14 -6.08 22.66
CA ALA A 11 -2.51 -5.68 22.97
C ALA A 11 -2.65 -4.14 23.10
N LEU A 12 -1.68 -3.49 23.74
CA LEU A 12 -1.63 -2.03 23.86
C LEU A 12 -1.52 -1.38 22.48
N LEU A 13 -0.61 -1.87 21.63
CA LEU A 13 -0.38 -1.33 20.29
C LEU A 13 -1.61 -1.52 19.41
N VAL A 14 -2.22 -2.71 19.40
CA VAL A 14 -3.45 -2.99 18.67
C VAL A 14 -4.58 -2.07 19.15
N THR A 15 -4.73 -1.87 20.45
CA THR A 15 -5.75 -0.97 21.01
C THR A 15 -5.49 0.48 20.62
N ALA A 16 -4.24 0.96 20.66
CA ALA A 16 -3.88 2.32 20.30
C ALA A 16 -4.11 2.61 18.81
N VAL A 17 -3.83 1.63 17.94
CA VAL A 17 -4.11 1.73 16.50
C VAL A 17 -5.62 1.68 16.24
N PHE A 18 -6.34 0.79 16.90
CA PHE A 18 -7.79 0.64 16.73
C PHE A 18 -8.58 1.85 17.22
N THR A 19 -8.12 2.49 18.30
CA THR A 19 -8.71 3.73 18.83
C THR A 19 -8.31 4.98 18.03
N GLY A 20 -7.41 4.83 17.05
CA GLY A 20 -6.95 5.94 16.19
C GLY A 20 -6.02 6.94 16.89
N VAL A 21 -5.57 6.65 18.11
CA VAL A 21 -4.65 7.52 18.88
C VAL A 21 -3.27 7.53 18.24
N VAL A 22 -2.84 6.40 17.68
CA VAL A 22 -1.53 6.25 17.04
C VAL A 22 -1.69 5.56 15.70
N ARG A 23 -1.15 6.13 14.62
CA ARG A 23 -1.10 5.41 13.34
C ARG A 23 0.05 4.41 13.38
N ALA A 24 -0.17 3.18 12.90
CA ALA A 24 0.84 2.12 12.93
C ALA A 24 2.17 2.54 12.29
N VAL A 25 2.10 3.34 11.21
CA VAL A 25 3.28 3.86 10.51
C VAL A 25 4.05 4.88 11.36
N GLU A 26 3.35 5.75 12.09
CA GLU A 26 3.95 6.72 13.00
C GLU A 26 4.63 6.01 14.19
N ALA A 27 3.99 4.96 14.72
CA ALA A 27 4.56 4.14 15.79
C ALA A 27 5.87 3.46 15.34
N ALA A 28 5.88 2.85 14.15
CA ALA A 28 7.05 2.19 13.60
C ALA A 28 8.20 3.18 13.35
N ALA A 29 7.91 4.33 12.75
CA ALA A 29 8.91 5.39 12.52
C ALA A 29 9.50 5.89 13.85
N THR A 30 8.65 6.16 14.83
CA THR A 30 9.08 6.63 16.17
C THR A 30 9.96 5.59 16.87
N ALA A 31 9.59 4.30 16.82
CA ALA A 31 10.39 3.23 17.37
C ALA A 31 11.78 3.13 16.70
N GLY A 32 11.84 3.27 15.38
CA GLY A 32 13.10 3.31 14.63
C GLY A 32 13.99 4.50 15.04
N CYS A 33 13.42 5.71 15.12
CA CYS A 33 14.13 6.89 15.56
C CYS A 33 14.66 6.75 17.00
N LEU A 34 13.86 6.19 17.90
CA LEU A 34 14.27 5.95 19.29
C LEU A 34 15.37 4.89 19.38
N ALA A 35 15.32 3.82 18.57
CA ALA A 35 16.37 2.81 18.54
C ALA A 35 17.71 3.40 18.08
N VAL A 36 17.69 4.24 17.03
CA VAL A 36 18.89 4.96 16.56
C VAL A 36 19.40 5.93 17.63
N ALA A 37 18.50 6.73 18.24
CA ALA A 37 18.87 7.66 19.29
C ALA A 37 19.48 6.93 20.51
N TRP A 38 18.89 5.81 20.92
CA TRP A 38 19.42 4.98 21.99
C TRP A 38 20.81 4.46 21.67
N ALA A 39 21.02 3.92 20.46
CA ALA A 39 22.30 3.38 20.04
C ALA A 39 23.41 4.46 19.92
N LEU A 40 23.04 5.71 19.58
CA LEU A 40 23.94 6.85 19.62
C LEU A 40 24.32 7.25 21.05
N VAL A 41 23.34 7.27 21.97
CA VAL A 41 23.56 7.60 23.39
C VAL A 41 24.36 6.49 24.10
N SER A 42 24.09 5.23 23.81
CA SER A 42 24.80 4.08 24.37
C SER A 42 26.24 3.95 23.85
N ARG A 43 26.59 4.69 22.79
CA ARG A 43 27.89 4.62 22.07
C ARG A 43 28.23 3.22 21.55
N GLU A 44 27.22 2.36 21.41
CA GLU A 44 27.39 1.02 20.84
C GLU A 44 27.49 1.07 19.31
N LEU A 45 27.03 2.16 18.71
CA LEU A 45 26.94 2.32 17.27
C LEU A 45 28.30 2.74 16.69
N LYS A 46 29.01 1.78 16.09
CA LYS A 46 30.31 2.03 15.45
C LYS A 46 30.11 2.72 14.09
N GLY A 47 31.11 3.49 13.66
CA GLY A 47 31.04 4.20 12.38
C GLY A 47 30.91 3.29 11.15
N HIS A 48 31.33 2.02 11.25
CA HIS A 48 31.11 1.02 10.21
C HIS A 48 29.64 0.60 10.15
N ASP A 49 29.08 0.15 11.27
CA ASP A 49 27.67 -0.27 11.41
C ASP A 49 26.72 0.87 10.99
N TRP A 50 27.03 2.12 11.33
CA TRP A 50 26.24 3.27 10.88
C TRP A 50 26.19 3.43 9.36
N ARG A 51 27.33 3.25 8.68
CA ARG A 51 27.41 3.37 7.22
C ARG A 51 26.68 2.23 6.54
N GLU A 52 26.77 1.02 7.08
CA GLU A 52 26.03 -0.15 6.59
C GLU A 52 24.52 0.08 6.74
N LEU A 53 24.05 0.46 7.93
CA LEU A 53 22.64 0.78 8.19
C LEU A 53 22.09 1.86 7.24
N LEU A 54 22.86 2.93 7.01
CA LEU A 54 22.47 3.99 6.09
C LEU A 54 22.47 3.52 4.63
N SER A 55 23.48 2.74 4.22
CA SER A 55 23.58 2.19 2.86
C SER A 55 22.40 1.29 2.54
N ASP A 56 22.05 0.38 3.45
CA ASP A 56 20.92 -0.53 3.27
C ASP A 56 19.59 0.23 3.23
N SER A 57 19.41 1.19 4.14
CA SER A 57 18.21 2.04 4.17
C SER A 57 18.05 2.87 2.90
N LEU A 58 19.14 3.45 2.38
CA LEU A 58 19.15 4.22 1.13
C LEU A 58 18.94 3.33 -0.09
N SER A 59 19.51 2.13 -0.12
CA SER A 59 19.35 1.17 -1.22
C SER A 59 17.89 0.73 -1.34
N LEU A 60 17.26 0.35 -0.23
CA LEU A 60 15.84 -0.01 -0.19
C LEU A 60 14.97 1.18 -0.60
N SER A 61 15.19 2.36 -0.01
CA SER A 61 14.43 3.56 -0.35
C SER A 61 14.59 3.95 -1.83
N GLY A 62 15.81 3.85 -2.37
CA GLY A 62 16.12 4.13 -3.77
C GLY A 62 15.40 3.19 -4.73
N ALA A 63 15.33 1.89 -4.40
CA ALA A 63 14.56 0.92 -5.16
C ALA A 63 13.07 1.28 -5.18
N LEU A 64 12.49 1.67 -4.02
CA LEU A 64 11.09 2.09 -3.92
C LEU A 64 10.81 3.37 -4.72
N PHE A 65 11.70 4.36 -4.68
CA PHE A 65 11.57 5.57 -5.50
C PHE A 65 11.66 5.26 -6.99
N ALA A 66 12.58 4.39 -7.42
CA ALA A 66 12.69 3.97 -8.81
C ALA A 66 11.41 3.26 -9.29
N LEU A 67 10.84 2.39 -8.45
CA LEU A 67 9.55 1.75 -8.71
C LEU A 67 8.42 2.77 -8.80
N LEU A 68 8.35 3.75 -7.90
CA LEU A 68 7.35 4.81 -7.93
C LEU A 68 7.44 5.64 -9.22
N VAL A 69 8.65 6.05 -9.64
CA VAL A 69 8.86 6.80 -10.88
C VAL A 69 8.47 5.95 -12.10
N GLY A 70 8.87 4.68 -12.13
CA GLY A 70 8.50 3.76 -13.20
C GLY A 70 7.00 3.53 -13.29
N ALA A 71 6.34 3.31 -12.15
CA ALA A 71 4.92 3.03 -12.06
C ALA A 71 4.05 4.24 -12.39
N THR A 72 4.43 5.43 -11.91
CA THR A 72 3.73 6.68 -12.26
C THR A 72 3.85 6.98 -13.75
N THR A 73 5.05 6.84 -14.31
CA THR A 73 5.28 7.00 -15.76
C THR A 73 4.47 5.98 -16.56
N PHE A 74 4.51 4.70 -16.16
CA PHE A 74 3.75 3.63 -16.81
C PHE A 74 2.24 3.90 -16.75
N SER A 75 1.71 4.24 -15.56
CA SER A 75 0.29 4.56 -15.37
C SER A 75 -0.15 5.75 -16.22
N LEU A 76 0.67 6.80 -16.30
CA LEU A 76 0.39 7.96 -17.16
C LEU A 76 0.36 7.59 -18.64
N VAL A 77 1.33 6.80 -19.13
CA VAL A 77 1.36 6.34 -20.52
C VAL A 77 0.16 5.43 -20.83
N PHE A 78 -0.14 4.48 -19.94
CA PHE A 78 -1.29 3.58 -20.10
C PHE A 78 -2.62 4.36 -20.14
N ARG A 79 -2.78 5.36 -19.27
CA ARG A 79 -3.96 6.24 -19.27
C ARG A 79 -3.99 7.14 -20.52
N ALA A 80 -2.84 7.66 -20.96
CA ALA A 80 -2.76 8.43 -22.20
C ALA A 80 -3.16 7.61 -23.44
N TRP A 81 -2.96 6.29 -23.41
CA TRP A 81 -3.42 5.36 -24.44
C TRP A 81 -4.92 5.02 -24.34
N GLY A 82 -5.65 5.60 -23.38
CA GLY A 82 -7.08 5.37 -23.19
C GLY A 82 -7.43 4.03 -22.54
N THR A 83 -6.47 3.39 -21.86
CA THR A 83 -6.69 2.06 -21.27
C THR A 83 -7.73 2.10 -20.14
N ASP A 84 -7.89 3.23 -19.48
CA ASP A 84 -8.96 3.52 -18.52
C ASP A 84 -10.35 3.44 -19.16
N GLN A 85 -10.51 3.98 -20.37
CA GLN A 85 -11.76 3.83 -21.14
C GLN A 85 -11.93 2.40 -21.63
N TRP A 86 -10.84 1.74 -22.05
CA TRP A 86 -10.87 0.38 -22.58
C TRP A 86 -11.22 -0.66 -21.51
N LEU A 87 -10.65 -0.53 -20.30
CA LEU A 87 -11.06 -1.35 -19.15
C LEU A 87 -12.51 -1.07 -18.75
N GLY A 88 -12.93 0.21 -18.76
CA GLY A 88 -14.31 0.58 -18.48
C GLY A 88 -15.29 -0.04 -19.47
N GLN A 89 -14.97 -0.03 -20.77
CA GLN A 89 -15.78 -0.64 -21.82
C GLN A 89 -15.80 -2.16 -21.74
N LEU A 90 -14.63 -2.82 -21.58
CA LEU A 90 -14.56 -4.27 -21.37
C LEU A 90 -15.41 -4.72 -20.18
N ALA A 91 -15.43 -3.91 -19.12
CA ALA A 91 -16.13 -4.23 -17.90
C ALA A 91 -17.63 -3.88 -17.96
N ALA A 92 -18.03 -2.90 -18.78
CA ALA A 92 -19.43 -2.57 -19.09
C ALA A 92 -20.06 -3.51 -20.13
N ASP A 93 -19.28 -3.95 -21.12
CA ASP A 93 -19.67 -4.92 -22.16
C ASP A 93 -19.62 -6.37 -21.65
N SER A 94 -19.04 -6.57 -20.47
CA SER A 94 -19.05 -7.86 -19.79
C SER A 94 -20.51 -8.26 -19.51
N PRO A 95 -20.95 -9.46 -19.94
CA PRO A 95 -22.27 -9.98 -19.59
C PRO A 95 -22.40 -10.29 -18.09
N LEU A 96 -21.30 -10.17 -17.32
CA LEU A 96 -21.26 -10.36 -15.88
C LEU A 96 -21.81 -9.09 -15.18
N GLY A 97 -22.71 -9.27 -14.23
CA GLY A 97 -23.20 -8.15 -13.41
C GLY A 97 -22.07 -7.46 -12.62
N HIS A 98 -22.28 -6.21 -12.21
CA HIS A 98 -21.31 -5.37 -11.49
C HIS A 98 -20.52 -6.11 -10.39
N HIS A 99 -21.19 -6.89 -9.55
CA HIS A 99 -20.54 -7.69 -8.51
C HIS A 99 -19.66 -8.80 -9.07
N ALA A 100 -20.08 -9.51 -10.12
CA ALA A 100 -19.28 -10.58 -10.72
C ALA A 100 -18.02 -10.03 -11.40
N THR A 101 -18.13 -8.86 -12.05
CA THR A 101 -16.97 -8.14 -12.60
C THR A 101 -16.00 -7.67 -11.50
N ALA A 102 -16.51 -7.11 -10.40
CA ALA A 102 -15.68 -6.74 -9.26
C ALA A 102 -14.96 -7.95 -8.63
N ALA A 103 -15.64 -9.09 -8.50
CA ALA A 103 -15.04 -10.34 -8.02
C ALA A 103 -13.94 -10.85 -8.96
N LEU A 104 -14.12 -10.72 -10.28
CA LEU A 104 -13.10 -11.08 -11.26
C LEU A 104 -11.86 -10.19 -11.13
N LEU A 105 -12.03 -8.87 -11.00
CA LEU A 105 -10.93 -7.92 -10.78
C LEU A 105 -10.16 -8.24 -9.50
N LEU A 106 -10.86 -8.51 -8.39
CA LEU A 106 -10.25 -8.93 -7.13
C LEU A 106 -9.53 -10.28 -7.24
N GLY A 107 -10.09 -11.23 -8.01
CA GLY A 107 -9.46 -12.51 -8.31
C GLY A 107 -8.16 -12.34 -9.09
N PHE A 108 -8.14 -11.43 -10.07
CA PHE A 108 -6.93 -11.08 -10.82
C PHE A 108 -5.86 -10.48 -9.90
N VAL A 109 -6.22 -9.51 -9.06
CA VAL A 109 -5.30 -8.95 -8.06
C VAL A 109 -4.80 -10.04 -7.10
N GLY A 110 -5.67 -10.95 -6.66
CA GLY A 110 -5.31 -12.05 -5.79
C GLY A 110 -4.39 -13.08 -6.42
N LEU A 111 -4.42 -13.23 -7.75
CA LEU A 111 -3.49 -14.07 -8.49
C LEU A 111 -2.10 -13.42 -8.61
N CYS A 112 -2.05 -12.09 -8.75
CA CYS A 112 -0.81 -11.32 -8.78
C CYS A 112 -0.17 -11.20 -7.39
N ALA A 113 -0.99 -11.12 -6.34
CA ALA A 113 -0.58 -10.85 -4.96
C ALA A 113 0.51 -11.78 -4.37
N PRO A 114 0.54 -13.10 -4.64
CA PRO A 114 1.62 -13.95 -4.14
C PRO A 114 2.93 -13.83 -4.92
N VAL A 115 2.92 -13.25 -6.13
CA VAL A 115 4.09 -13.13 -7.01
C VAL A 115 4.79 -11.78 -6.84
N LEU A 116 4.00 -10.71 -6.73
CA LEU A 116 4.46 -9.33 -6.61
C LEU A 116 4.57 -8.92 -5.14
N ASP A 117 5.54 -8.08 -4.81
CA ASP A 117 5.68 -7.50 -3.47
C ASP A 117 4.59 -6.44 -3.19
N ALA A 118 4.37 -6.11 -1.91
CA ALA A 118 3.44 -5.06 -1.47
C ALA A 118 3.69 -3.74 -2.20
N PHE A 119 4.95 -3.31 -2.30
CA PHE A 119 5.28 -2.03 -2.90
C PHE A 119 4.98 -2.02 -4.40
N GLU A 120 5.25 -3.11 -5.10
CA GLU A 120 4.97 -3.26 -6.53
C GLU A 120 3.46 -3.31 -6.79
N MET A 121 2.72 -4.03 -5.95
CA MET A 121 1.25 -4.04 -5.98
C MET A 121 0.68 -2.64 -5.75
N ILE A 122 1.13 -1.92 -4.73
CA ILE A 122 0.61 -0.59 -4.38
C ILE A 122 0.95 0.45 -5.45
N PHE A 123 2.16 0.42 -6.01
CA PHE A 123 2.57 1.44 -6.97
C PHE A 123 2.13 1.14 -8.41
N VAL A 124 2.09 -0.14 -8.83
CA VAL A 124 1.79 -0.52 -10.22
C VAL A 124 0.35 -1.01 -10.37
N VAL A 125 -0.05 -2.02 -9.59
CA VAL A 125 -1.33 -2.73 -9.80
C VAL A 125 -2.52 -1.92 -9.32
N VAL A 126 -2.44 -1.39 -8.09
CA VAL A 126 -3.55 -0.66 -7.46
C VAL A 126 -4.00 0.56 -8.27
N PRO A 127 -3.14 1.45 -8.80
CA PRO A 127 -3.59 2.61 -9.56
C PRO A 127 -4.33 2.26 -10.85
N ILE A 128 -4.06 1.07 -11.42
CA ILE A 128 -4.70 0.58 -12.64
C ILE A 128 -6.03 -0.11 -12.32
N LEU A 129 -6.07 -0.90 -11.25
CA LEU A 129 -7.20 -1.77 -10.90
C LEU A 129 -8.21 -1.07 -9.98
N ALA A 130 -7.81 -0.06 -9.21
CA ALA A 130 -8.71 0.65 -8.29
C ALA A 130 -9.80 1.44 -9.03
N PRO A 131 -9.53 2.26 -10.06
CA PRO A 131 -10.59 3.00 -10.74
C PRO A 131 -11.75 2.12 -11.29
N PRO A 132 -11.50 1.03 -12.04
CA PRO A 132 -12.58 0.17 -12.51
C PRO A 132 -13.27 -0.58 -11.35
N LEU A 133 -12.53 -0.99 -10.31
CA LEU A 133 -13.12 -1.66 -9.15
C LEU A 133 -14.10 -0.73 -8.39
N ILE A 134 -13.73 0.54 -8.22
CA ILE A 134 -14.59 1.56 -7.59
C ILE A 134 -15.83 1.82 -8.44
N ALA A 135 -15.69 1.89 -9.77
CA ALA A 135 -16.82 2.09 -10.67
C ALA A 135 -17.87 0.96 -10.56
N HIS A 136 -17.45 -0.29 -10.35
CA HIS A 136 -18.37 -1.42 -10.21
C HIS A 136 -18.93 -1.60 -8.80
N LEU A 137 -18.17 -1.28 -7.75
CA LEU A 137 -18.64 -1.40 -6.37
C LEU A 137 -19.44 -0.17 -5.91
N GLY A 138 -19.21 0.99 -6.51
CA GLY A 138 -19.87 2.26 -6.16
C GLY A 138 -19.35 2.91 -4.87
N ASP A 139 -18.37 2.29 -4.19
CA ASP A 139 -17.73 2.82 -2.98
C ASP A 139 -16.21 2.65 -3.03
N ALA A 140 -15.51 3.77 -2.90
CA ALA A 140 -14.05 3.83 -2.86
C ALA A 140 -13.47 3.16 -1.61
N ARG A 141 -14.18 3.22 -0.47
CA ARG A 141 -13.70 2.63 0.77
C ARG A 141 -13.79 1.11 0.72
N GLN A 142 -14.92 0.56 0.26
CA GLN A 142 -15.08 -0.86 0.04
C GLN A 142 -14.00 -1.39 -0.92
N ALA A 143 -13.77 -0.72 -2.06
CA ALA A 143 -12.71 -1.12 -2.99
C ALA A 143 -11.32 -1.12 -2.34
N ALA A 144 -10.99 -0.06 -1.59
CA ALA A 144 -9.70 0.05 -0.89
C ALA A 144 -9.52 -1.08 0.14
N VAL A 145 -10.52 -1.35 0.98
CA VAL A 145 -10.47 -2.41 1.99
C VAL A 145 -10.32 -3.79 1.34
N LEU A 146 -11.05 -4.07 0.27
CA LEU A 146 -10.95 -5.34 -0.44
C LEU A 146 -9.57 -5.52 -1.08
N LEU A 147 -9.01 -4.47 -1.72
CA LEU A 147 -7.66 -4.51 -2.26
C LEU A 147 -6.60 -4.72 -1.18
N LEU A 148 -6.73 -4.04 -0.02
CA LEU A 148 -5.85 -4.21 1.14
C LEU A 148 -5.91 -5.64 1.69
N LEU A 149 -7.11 -6.22 1.82
CA LEU A 149 -7.29 -7.61 2.28
C LEU A 149 -6.69 -8.62 1.30
N VAL A 150 -6.85 -8.40 -0.01
CA VAL A 150 -6.25 -9.25 -1.05
C VAL A 150 -4.71 -9.12 -1.03
N LEU A 151 -4.19 -7.91 -0.88
CA LEU A 151 -2.74 -7.67 -0.75
C LEU A 151 -2.18 -8.38 0.49
N GLN A 152 -2.83 -8.24 1.65
CA GLN A 152 -2.45 -8.93 2.87
C GLN A 152 -2.49 -10.47 2.70
N LEU A 153 -3.50 -10.99 2.00
CA LEU A 153 -3.62 -12.42 1.73
C LEU A 153 -2.47 -12.92 0.84
N GLY A 154 -1.99 -12.10 -0.10
CA GLY A 154 -0.82 -12.39 -0.95
C GLY A 154 0.43 -12.79 -0.16
N PHE A 155 0.68 -12.14 0.98
CA PHE A 155 1.81 -12.47 1.86
C PHE A 155 1.72 -13.85 2.51
N LEU A 156 0.49 -14.38 2.66
CA LEU A 156 0.21 -15.63 3.37
C LEU A 156 -0.04 -16.81 2.42
N LEU A 157 -0.41 -16.56 1.16
CA LEU A 157 -0.72 -17.57 0.15
C LEU A 157 0.51 -18.45 -0.19
N PRO A 158 0.53 -19.75 0.18
CA PRO A 158 1.56 -20.68 -0.29
C PRO A 158 1.40 -20.87 -1.80
N PRO A 159 2.45 -21.02 -2.66
CA PRO A 159 3.86 -21.32 -2.41
C PRO A 159 4.85 -20.14 -2.49
N LEU A 160 4.39 -18.94 -2.86
CA LEU A 160 5.24 -17.76 -3.10
C LEU A 160 5.11 -16.68 -2.03
N GLY A 161 4.11 -16.76 -1.14
CA GLY A 161 3.92 -15.79 -0.06
C GLY A 161 5.17 -15.60 0.79
N TYR A 162 5.61 -14.35 0.92
CA TYR A 162 6.87 -13.98 1.55
C TYR A 162 7.00 -14.51 2.99
N ALA A 163 5.91 -14.45 3.78
CA ALA A 163 5.92 -14.95 5.16
C ALA A 163 6.18 -16.46 5.23
N VAL A 164 5.65 -17.21 4.25
CA VAL A 164 5.79 -18.66 4.15
C VAL A 164 7.21 -19.04 3.75
N LEU A 165 7.78 -18.38 2.74
CA LEU A 165 9.15 -18.60 2.30
C LEU A 165 10.15 -18.23 3.39
N MET A 166 9.92 -17.11 4.10
CA MET A 166 10.83 -16.66 5.14
C MET A 166 10.79 -17.57 6.38
N THR A 167 9.60 -18.06 6.76
CA THR A 167 9.50 -19.05 7.83
C THR A 167 10.22 -20.34 7.46
N ARG A 168 10.15 -20.81 6.20
CA ARG A 168 10.92 -21.97 5.74
C ARG A 168 12.44 -21.73 5.77
N ALA A 169 12.89 -20.52 5.42
CA ALA A 169 14.30 -20.15 5.43
C ALA A 169 14.87 -20.07 6.87
N LEU A 170 14.12 -19.47 7.80
CA LEU A 170 14.56 -19.22 9.17
C LEU A 170 14.39 -20.42 10.11
N SER A 171 13.40 -21.29 9.86
CA SER A 171 13.04 -22.33 10.83
C SER A 171 14.07 -23.46 10.94
N GLY A 172 15.00 -23.60 9.99
CA GLY A 172 15.98 -24.69 9.98
C GLY A 172 15.36 -26.10 10.02
N LEU A 173 14.03 -26.19 9.83
CA LEU A 173 13.26 -27.42 9.90
C LEU A 173 13.52 -28.24 8.64
N ALA A 174 13.53 -29.57 8.80
CA ALA A 174 13.55 -30.51 7.69
C ALA A 174 12.51 -30.12 6.61
N PRO A 175 12.75 -30.38 5.31
CA PRO A 175 11.89 -29.92 4.23
C PRO A 175 10.43 -30.30 4.48
N MET A 176 9.65 -29.32 4.95
CA MET A 176 8.23 -29.50 5.22
C MET A 176 7.50 -29.63 3.88
N SER A 177 6.60 -30.59 3.79
CA SER A 177 5.72 -30.71 2.63
C SER A 177 4.84 -29.46 2.51
N LEU A 178 4.52 -29.05 1.27
CA LEU A 178 3.59 -27.93 1.05
C LEU A 178 2.24 -28.18 1.76
N GLY A 179 1.80 -29.44 1.83
CA GLY A 179 0.57 -29.82 2.52
C GLY A 179 0.59 -29.61 4.04
N SER A 180 1.71 -29.87 4.73
CA SER A 180 1.81 -29.60 6.17
C SER A 180 1.83 -28.09 6.47
N LEU A 181 2.42 -27.31 5.58
CA LEU A 181 2.49 -25.86 5.68
C LEU A 181 1.11 -25.22 5.46
N VAL A 182 0.41 -25.61 4.39
CA VAL A 182 -0.97 -25.18 4.13
C VAL A 182 -1.88 -25.53 5.30
N ARG A 183 -1.74 -26.72 5.89
CA ARG A 183 -2.56 -27.14 7.04
C ARG A 183 -2.25 -26.31 8.30
N GLY A 184 -1.00 -25.93 8.52
CA GLY A 184 -0.60 -25.04 9.61
C GLY A 184 -1.08 -23.59 9.43
N LEU A 185 -1.09 -23.10 8.18
CA LEU A 185 -1.57 -21.76 7.85
C LEU A 185 -3.09 -21.67 7.65
N ALA A 186 -3.79 -22.80 7.51
CA ALA A 186 -5.23 -22.85 7.25
C ALA A 186 -6.06 -21.90 8.14
N PRO A 187 -5.90 -21.85 9.49
CA PRO A 187 -6.66 -20.91 10.30
C PRO A 187 -6.32 -19.44 10.01
N TYR A 188 -5.07 -19.14 9.69
CA TYR A 188 -4.60 -17.80 9.35
C TYR A 188 -5.06 -17.34 7.96
N LEU A 189 -5.31 -18.26 7.03
CA LEU A 189 -5.87 -17.97 5.71
C LEU A 189 -7.40 -17.88 5.76
N ALA A 190 -8.04 -18.70 6.59
CA ALA A 190 -9.48 -18.76 6.69
C ALA A 190 -10.09 -17.45 7.22
N VAL A 191 -9.46 -16.83 8.24
CA VAL A 191 -9.99 -15.60 8.86
C VAL A 191 -10.00 -14.41 7.89
N PRO A 192 -8.88 -14.02 7.25
CA PRO A 192 -8.88 -12.92 6.28
C PRO A 192 -9.76 -13.21 5.06
N LEU A 193 -9.83 -14.46 4.61
CA LEU A 193 -10.72 -14.85 3.51
C LEU A 193 -12.20 -14.68 3.91
N LEU A 194 -12.57 -15.06 5.12
CA LEU A 194 -13.92 -14.84 5.65
C LEU A 194 -14.22 -13.34 5.75
N VAL A 195 -13.28 -12.54 6.23
CA VAL A 195 -13.41 -11.07 6.28
C VAL A 195 -13.54 -10.49 4.88
N LEU A 196 -12.77 -10.97 3.89
CA LEU A 196 -12.86 -10.56 2.49
C LEU A 196 -14.26 -10.85 1.91
N VAL A 197 -14.76 -12.07 2.08
CA VAL A 197 -16.10 -12.46 1.61
C VAL A 197 -17.18 -11.65 2.31
N ALA A 198 -17.05 -11.42 3.62
CA ALA A 198 -17.99 -10.62 4.39
C ALA A 198 -17.99 -9.15 3.95
N ALA A 199 -16.83 -8.53 3.79
CA ALA A 199 -16.70 -7.14 3.32
C ALA A 199 -17.16 -6.97 1.86
N PHE A 200 -17.02 -8.01 1.04
CA PHE A 200 -17.51 -8.02 -0.33
C PHE A 200 -19.05 -8.13 -0.39
N GLY A 201 -19.63 -9.03 0.39
CA GLY A 201 -21.07 -9.28 0.42
C GLY A 201 -21.89 -8.27 1.24
N TRP A 202 -21.30 -7.67 2.27
CA TRP A 202 -21.94 -6.69 3.15
C TRP A 202 -21.11 -5.40 3.25
N PRO A 203 -21.30 -4.46 2.30
CA PRO A 203 -20.57 -3.18 2.27
C PRO A 203 -20.67 -2.39 3.58
N ALA A 204 -21.79 -2.50 4.30
CA ALA A 204 -22.02 -1.83 5.57
C ALA A 204 -20.96 -2.14 6.65
N LEU A 205 -20.30 -3.31 6.58
CA LEU A 205 -19.22 -3.67 7.50
C LEU A 205 -18.02 -2.73 7.39
N VAL A 206 -17.76 -2.22 6.18
CA VAL A 206 -16.63 -1.32 5.90
C VAL A 206 -16.85 0.07 6.50
N HIS A 207 -18.12 0.45 6.69
CA HIS A 207 -18.53 1.74 7.23
C HIS A 207 -18.83 1.73 8.74
N LEU A 208 -18.61 0.58 9.41
CA LEU A 208 -18.98 0.41 10.81
C LEU A 208 -18.26 1.39 11.75
N LEU A 209 -17.08 1.87 11.36
CA LEU A 209 -16.23 2.77 12.14
C LEU A 209 -16.19 4.20 11.57
N ASP A 210 -17.20 4.61 10.80
CA ASP A 210 -17.33 5.98 10.29
C ASP A 210 -17.59 6.98 11.43
N GLY A 211 -16.55 7.25 12.22
CA GLY A 211 -16.49 8.32 13.19
C GLY A 211 -16.21 9.68 12.53
N PRO A 212 -16.46 10.81 13.23
CA PRO A 212 -16.44 12.16 12.67
C PRO A 212 -15.11 12.64 12.04
N GLY A 213 -14.03 11.85 12.09
CA GLY A 213 -12.69 12.23 11.61
C GLY A 213 -12.12 11.39 10.45
N ALA A 214 -12.79 10.31 10.03
CA ALA A 214 -12.24 9.37 9.03
C ALA A 214 -12.14 9.98 7.62
N ASN A 215 -12.99 10.95 7.29
CA ASN A 215 -12.99 11.61 5.97
C ASN A 215 -11.95 12.74 5.84
N ALA A 216 -11.34 13.20 6.95
CA ALA A 216 -10.42 14.33 6.92
C ALA A 216 -9.03 13.98 6.35
N ALA A 217 -8.60 12.71 6.45
CA ALA A 217 -7.28 12.28 5.96
C ALA A 217 -7.29 11.84 4.48
N ALA A 218 -8.43 11.34 3.97
CA ALA A 218 -8.58 10.97 2.56
C ALA A 218 -8.74 12.20 1.64
N ALA A 219 -9.24 13.30 2.20
CA ALA A 219 -9.35 14.59 1.54
C ALA A 219 -8.17 15.50 1.94
N ALA A 220 -6.93 15.09 1.64
CA ALA A 220 -5.92 16.12 1.42
C ALA A 220 -6.46 16.96 0.25
N PRO A 221 -6.82 18.23 0.47
CA PRO A 221 -7.42 19.02 -0.60
C PRO A 221 -6.39 19.11 -1.72
N ALA A 222 -6.74 18.58 -2.89
CA ALA A 222 -6.02 18.93 -4.09
C ALA A 222 -6.04 20.46 -4.14
N LEU A 223 -4.86 21.10 -4.19
CA LEU A 223 -4.79 22.54 -4.29
C LEU A 223 -5.69 22.97 -5.46
N PRO A 224 -6.58 23.97 -5.27
CA PRO A 224 -7.40 24.48 -6.36
C PRO A 224 -6.51 24.81 -7.56
N GLU A 225 -6.95 24.51 -8.78
CA GLU A 225 -6.14 24.73 -9.99
C GLU A 225 -5.61 26.18 -10.06
N ASP A 226 -6.41 27.13 -9.59
CA ASP A 226 -6.11 28.56 -9.47
C ASP A 226 -4.88 28.86 -8.58
N GLU A 227 -4.69 28.07 -7.51
CA GLU A 227 -3.59 28.23 -6.56
C GLU A 227 -2.31 27.59 -7.08
N VAL A 228 -2.44 26.46 -7.79
CA VAL A 228 -1.35 25.84 -8.55
C VAL A 228 -0.84 26.79 -9.64
N GLU A 229 -1.74 27.41 -10.39
CA GLU A 229 -1.37 28.40 -11.42
C GLU A 229 -0.68 29.63 -10.83
N ARG A 230 -1.10 30.12 -9.66
CA ARG A 230 -0.44 31.23 -8.96
C ARG A 230 0.99 30.87 -8.56
N LEU A 231 1.19 29.71 -7.95
CA LEU A 231 2.52 29.25 -7.52
C LEU A 231 3.45 29.01 -8.72
N MET A 232 2.94 28.46 -9.82
CA MET A 232 3.73 28.31 -11.05
C MET A 232 4.10 29.66 -11.66
N ARG A 233 3.23 30.68 -11.56
CA ARG A 233 3.50 32.04 -12.03
C ARG A 233 4.49 32.79 -11.14
N GLU A 234 4.48 32.54 -9.83
CA GLU A 234 5.48 33.09 -8.89
C GLU A 234 6.85 32.44 -9.02
N MET A 235 6.93 31.15 -9.36
CA MET A 235 8.19 30.45 -9.59
C MET A 235 8.76 30.64 -11.00
N ALA A 236 7.99 31.20 -11.93
CA ALA A 236 8.48 31.52 -13.27
C ALA A 236 9.48 32.69 -13.17
N PRO A 237 10.72 32.54 -13.68
CA PRO A 237 11.67 33.65 -13.69
C PRO A 237 11.09 34.81 -14.51
N ALA A 238 11.25 36.03 -14.00
CA ALA A 238 10.75 37.24 -14.67
C ALA A 238 11.28 37.28 -16.12
N PRO A 239 10.43 37.54 -17.12
CA PRO A 239 10.89 37.63 -18.49
C PRO A 239 11.92 38.75 -18.60
N ASP A 240 13.09 38.42 -19.17
CA ASP A 240 14.15 39.39 -19.42
C ASP A 240 13.59 40.58 -20.20
N PRO A 241 13.92 41.83 -19.80
CA PRO A 241 13.41 43.00 -20.49
C PRO A 241 13.82 42.95 -21.96
N VAL A 242 12.84 42.83 -22.84
CA VAL A 242 13.02 42.86 -24.29
C VAL A 242 13.71 44.18 -24.64
N ALA A 243 14.96 44.10 -25.12
CA ALA A 243 15.71 45.25 -25.55
C ALA A 243 14.92 46.01 -26.64
N PRO A 244 14.80 47.34 -26.56
CA PRO A 244 14.02 48.10 -27.51
C PRO A 244 14.59 47.91 -28.92
N GLN A 245 13.77 47.36 -29.82
CA GLN A 245 14.09 47.30 -31.24
C GLN A 245 14.33 48.71 -31.73
N GLN A 246 15.57 48.99 -32.16
CA GLN A 246 15.91 50.26 -32.77
C GLN A 246 15.10 50.43 -34.07
N PRO A 247 14.40 51.56 -34.25
CA PRO A 247 13.74 51.87 -35.51
C PRO A 247 14.78 52.12 -36.60
N GLN A 248 14.43 51.71 -37.82
CA GLN A 248 15.26 51.71 -39.03
C GLN A 248 15.98 53.02 -39.33
#